data_AF-T0N5T0-F1
#
_entry.id   AF-T0N5T0-F1
#
_cell.length_a   1.000
_cell.length_b   1.000
_cell.length_c   1.000
_cell.angle_alpha   90.00
_cell.angle_beta   90.00
_cell.angle_gamma   90.00
#
_symmetry.space_group_name_H-M   'P 1'
#
loop_
_entity.id
_entity.type
_entity.pdbx_description
1 polymer ?
#
loop_
_entity_poly.entity_id
_entity_poly.type
_entity_poly.pdbx_seq_one_letter_code
_entity_poly.pdbx_strand_id
1 'polypeptide(L)'
;MKPPRFGLLTALMFLIEILILVGFSSSGIFDNVLLHVFKGQVSNSKTVLGQFPSIFLNNLKVATIEFIPILGQAIFIYSNINDGVITSSIGLQRHVPGLFIFASVAIEPHTWIELYSYAIATSFSLYVIYLAIRNRNFLRNLGSTTVYMYCFVVLELALAALFESVEIFWQLNFSPPPLLFLSVIWVPGAIVMIFLGLLFRKILRNMNKLFSGISA
;
A
#
# COMPACT_ATOMS: atom_id res chain seq x y z
N MET A 1 -24.82 18.36 -1.97
CA MET A 1 -23.42 18.28 -1.49
C MET A 1 -22.55 17.77 -2.63
N LYS A 2 -21.42 18.42 -2.93
CA LYS A 2 -20.48 17.94 -3.96
C LYS A 2 -19.70 16.73 -3.43
N PRO A 3 -19.41 15.70 -4.25
CA PRO A 3 -18.59 14.57 -3.82
C PRO A 3 -17.20 15.06 -3.37
N PRO A 4 -16.59 14.41 -2.37
CA PRO A 4 -15.21 14.70 -2.01
C PRO A 4 -14.29 14.44 -3.21
N ARG A 5 -13.25 15.26 -3.36
CA ARG A 5 -12.25 15.06 -4.42
C ARG A 5 -11.51 13.77 -4.13
N PHE A 6 -11.55 12.81 -5.05
CA PHE A 6 -10.92 11.49 -4.85
C PHE A 6 -9.45 11.59 -4.41
N GLY A 7 -8.65 12.44 -5.06
CA GLY A 7 -7.25 12.61 -4.67
C GLY A 7 -7.04 13.18 -3.26
N LEU A 8 -7.98 13.99 -2.74
CA LEU A 8 -7.94 14.44 -1.36
C LEU A 8 -8.27 13.29 -0.39
N LEU A 9 -9.26 12.47 -0.74
CA LEU A 9 -9.59 11.28 0.03
C LEU A 9 -8.40 10.32 0.11
N THR A 10 -7.73 10.05 -1.01
CA THR A 10 -6.50 9.25 -1.06
C THR A 10 -5.40 9.82 -0.16
N ALA A 11 -5.15 11.13 -0.21
CA ALA A 11 -4.15 11.76 0.65
C ALA A 11 -4.49 11.64 2.15
N LEU A 12 -5.78 11.73 2.50
CA LEU A 12 -6.23 11.55 3.88
C LEU A 12 -6.09 10.09 4.34
N MET A 13 -6.49 9.12 3.51
CA MET A 13 -6.33 7.70 3.85
C MET A 13 -4.86 7.31 4.00
N PHE A 14 -4.00 7.82 3.13
CA PHE A 14 -2.55 7.65 3.22
C PHE A 14 -1.97 8.23 4.53
N LEU A 15 -2.46 9.39 4.98
CA LEU A 15 -2.03 9.96 6.26
C LEU A 15 -2.52 9.10 7.44
N ILE A 16 -3.77 8.63 7.39
CA ILE A 16 -4.34 7.76 8.44
C ILE A 16 -3.55 6.46 8.55
N GLU A 17 -3.21 5.86 7.41
CA GLU A 17 -2.37 4.67 7.32
C GLU A 17 -1.02 4.84 8.03
N ILE A 18 -0.30 5.91 7.69
CA ILE A 18 0.98 6.25 8.34
C ILE A 18 0.81 6.41 9.85
N LEU A 19 -0.26 7.09 10.29
CA LEU A 19 -0.51 7.30 11.72
C LEU A 19 -0.77 5.99 12.47
N ILE A 20 -1.52 5.06 11.87
CA ILE A 20 -1.76 3.73 12.44
C ILE A 20 -0.43 2.97 12.53
N LEU A 21 0.34 2.92 11.44
CA LEU A 21 1.63 2.20 11.40
C LEU A 21 2.62 2.76 12.42
N VAL A 22 2.77 4.08 12.52
CA VAL A 22 3.64 4.73 13.51
C VAL A 22 3.15 4.46 14.94
N GLY A 23 1.84 4.56 15.18
CA GLY A 23 1.24 4.32 16.49
C GLY A 23 1.45 2.89 16.99
N PHE A 24 1.17 1.89 16.14
CA PHE A 24 1.32 0.48 16.53
C PHE A 24 2.76 0.00 16.51
N SER A 25 3.62 0.53 15.63
CA SER A 25 5.07 0.24 15.64
C SER A 25 5.77 0.77 16.90
N SER A 26 5.23 1.84 17.52
CA SER A 26 5.76 2.42 18.77
C SER A 26 5.10 1.88 20.03
N SER A 27 4.11 0.98 19.90
CA SER A 27 3.28 0.52 21.02
C SER A 27 3.99 -0.36 22.05
N GLY A 28 5.08 -1.03 21.67
CA GLY A 28 5.73 -2.03 22.52
C GLY A 28 4.91 -3.31 22.70
N ILE A 29 3.90 -3.54 21.85
CA ILE A 29 3.15 -4.79 21.81
C ILE A 29 4.03 -5.89 21.19
N PHE A 30 4.05 -7.06 21.83
CA PHE A 30 4.70 -8.26 21.34
C PHE A 30 3.68 -9.37 21.10
N ASP A 31 3.51 -9.79 19.86
CA ASP A 31 2.62 -10.90 19.48
C ASP A 31 3.42 -12.00 18.76
N ASN A 32 3.69 -13.08 19.48
CA ASN A 32 4.39 -14.25 18.95
C ASN A 32 3.63 -14.97 17.85
N VAL A 33 2.30 -15.03 17.93
CA VAL A 33 1.46 -15.75 16.97
C VAL A 33 1.48 -15.00 15.65
N LEU A 34 1.24 -13.68 15.70
CA LEU A 34 1.27 -12.83 14.52
C LEU A 34 2.66 -12.80 13.87
N LEU A 35 3.72 -12.68 14.68
CA LEU A 35 5.10 -12.72 14.18
C LEU A 35 5.45 -14.08 13.53
N HIS A 36 4.97 -15.19 14.07
CA HIS A 36 5.16 -16.52 13.48
C HIS A 36 4.42 -16.66 12.15
N VAL A 37 3.16 -16.20 12.08
CA VAL A 37 2.38 -16.18 10.83
C VAL A 37 3.09 -15.34 9.76
N PHE A 38 3.57 -14.15 10.11
CA PHE A 38 4.34 -13.28 9.22
C PHE A 38 5.58 -14.00 8.68
N LYS A 39 6.40 -14.60 9.55
CA LYS A 39 7.59 -15.35 9.13
C LYS A 39 7.27 -16.52 8.20
N GLY A 40 6.09 -17.13 8.33
CA GLY A 40 5.61 -18.18 7.42
C GLY A 40 5.16 -17.67 6.04
N GLN A 41 4.85 -16.39 5.90
CA GLN A 41 4.46 -15.74 4.63
C GLN A 41 5.67 -15.22 3.84
N VAL A 42 6.81 -15.00 4.51
CA VAL A 42 8.05 -14.58 3.87
C VAL A 42 8.65 -15.76 3.09
N SER A 43 8.95 -15.53 1.81
CA SER A 43 9.58 -16.53 0.95
C SER A 43 10.97 -16.89 1.46
N ASN A 44 11.28 -18.19 1.52
CA ASN A 44 12.63 -18.69 1.80
C ASN A 44 13.59 -18.53 0.61
N SER A 45 13.11 -18.03 -0.54
CA SER A 45 13.95 -17.81 -1.72
C SER A 45 14.99 -16.72 -1.45
N LYS A 46 16.22 -16.96 -1.93
CA LYS A 46 17.30 -15.97 -1.93
C LYS A 46 17.42 -15.19 -3.24
N THR A 47 16.48 -15.39 -4.19
CA THR A 47 16.49 -14.71 -5.50
C THR A 47 15.31 -13.75 -5.62
N VAL A 48 15.51 -12.65 -6.34
CA VAL A 48 14.47 -11.65 -6.62
C VAL A 48 13.21 -12.31 -7.19
N LEU A 49 13.37 -13.15 -8.22
CA LEU A 49 12.24 -13.81 -8.89
C LEU A 49 11.50 -14.83 -7.99
N GLY A 50 12.16 -15.40 -6.99
CA GLY A 50 11.50 -16.32 -6.06
C GLY A 50 10.87 -15.63 -4.85
N GLN A 51 11.20 -14.36 -4.57
CA GLN A 51 10.56 -13.56 -3.54
C GLN A 51 9.34 -12.82 -4.07
N PHE A 52 9.45 -12.29 -5.29
CA PHE A 52 8.43 -11.45 -5.93
C PHE A 52 7.00 -12.00 -5.84
N PRO A 53 6.70 -13.26 -6.20
CA PRO A 53 5.34 -13.76 -6.18
C PRO A 53 4.72 -13.77 -4.78
N SER A 54 5.52 -14.07 -3.74
CA SER A 54 5.04 -14.13 -2.36
C SER A 54 4.63 -12.76 -1.86
N ILE A 55 5.50 -11.76 -2.09
CA ILE A 55 5.27 -10.36 -1.70
C ILE A 55 4.08 -9.80 -2.49
N PHE A 56 4.13 -9.89 -3.82
CA PHE A 56 3.09 -9.37 -4.70
C PHE A 56 1.71 -9.97 -4.40
N LEU A 57 1.60 -11.29 -4.28
CA LEU A 57 0.31 -11.94 -4.04
C LEU A 57 -0.22 -11.66 -2.63
N ASN A 58 0.65 -11.52 -1.63
CA ASN A 58 0.23 -11.13 -0.30
C ASN A 58 -0.40 -9.73 -0.30
N ASN A 59 0.31 -8.76 -0.87
CA ASN A 59 -0.13 -7.36 -0.88
C ASN A 59 -1.35 -7.18 -1.79
N LEU A 60 -1.37 -7.85 -2.95
CA LEU A 60 -2.52 -7.84 -3.84
C LEU A 60 -3.76 -8.43 -3.16
N LYS A 61 -3.62 -9.51 -2.39
CA LYS A 61 -4.74 -10.10 -1.64
C LYS A 61 -5.33 -9.09 -0.65
N VAL A 62 -4.49 -8.40 0.13
CA VAL A 62 -4.96 -7.37 1.08
C VAL A 62 -5.66 -6.23 0.34
N ALA A 63 -5.00 -5.63 -0.65
CA ALA A 63 -5.57 -4.53 -1.43
C ALA A 63 -6.88 -4.90 -2.13
N THR A 64 -7.01 -6.13 -2.64
CA THR A 64 -8.24 -6.62 -3.29
C THR A 64 -9.42 -6.62 -2.32
N ILE A 65 -9.17 -6.99 -1.05
CA ILE A 65 -10.21 -6.96 -0.02
C ILE A 65 -10.52 -5.50 0.37
N GLU A 66 -9.51 -4.63 0.42
CA GLU A 66 -9.69 -3.19 0.68
C GLU A 66 -10.54 -2.47 -0.38
N PHE A 67 -10.54 -2.97 -1.62
CA PHE A 67 -11.43 -2.49 -2.69
C PHE A 67 -12.91 -2.78 -2.42
N ILE A 68 -13.25 -3.74 -1.55
CA ILE A 68 -14.64 -4.12 -1.27
C ILE A 68 -15.28 -3.04 -0.38
N PRO A 69 -16.41 -2.43 -0.77
CA PRO A 69 -17.16 -1.49 0.06
C PRO A 69 -17.47 -2.06 1.45
N ILE A 70 -17.34 -1.24 2.49
CA ILE A 70 -17.58 -1.56 3.91
C ILE A 70 -16.53 -2.53 4.47
N LEU A 71 -16.41 -3.74 3.92
CA LEU A 71 -15.44 -4.75 4.36
C LEU A 71 -14.00 -4.23 4.25
N GLY A 72 -13.69 -3.54 3.16
CA GLY A 72 -12.36 -3.01 2.91
C GLY A 72 -11.90 -1.99 3.96
N GLN A 73 -12.82 -1.24 4.56
CA GLN A 73 -12.48 -0.27 5.61
C GLN A 73 -12.07 -0.97 6.91
N ALA A 74 -12.76 -2.04 7.27
CA ALA A 74 -12.41 -2.85 8.43
C ALA A 74 -11.05 -3.54 8.22
N ILE A 75 -10.82 -4.04 7.00
CA ILE A 75 -9.58 -4.73 6.65
C ILE A 75 -8.40 -3.75 6.59
N PHE A 76 -8.57 -2.56 6.03
CA PHE A 76 -7.54 -1.51 6.02
C PHE A 76 -7.05 -1.14 7.43
N ILE A 77 -7.97 -1.00 8.38
CA ILE A 77 -7.59 -0.72 9.77
C ILE A 77 -6.87 -1.94 10.36
N TYR A 78 -7.42 -3.14 10.16
CA TYR A 78 -6.89 -4.38 10.71
C TYR A 78 -5.49 -4.74 10.16
N SER A 79 -5.26 -4.62 8.85
CA SER A 79 -3.97 -4.88 8.21
C SER A 79 -2.90 -3.93 8.76
N ASN A 80 -3.18 -2.62 8.77
CA ASN A 80 -2.23 -1.63 9.29
C ASN A 80 -1.92 -1.79 10.78
N ILE A 81 -2.89 -2.19 11.60
CA ILE A 81 -2.64 -2.53 13.01
C ILE A 81 -1.68 -3.72 13.09
N ASN A 82 -1.95 -4.78 12.32
CA ASN A 82 -1.12 -5.99 12.34
C ASN A 82 0.31 -5.69 11.88
N ASP A 83 0.50 -4.92 10.82
CA ASP A 83 1.83 -4.57 10.32
C ASP A 83 2.61 -3.72 11.33
N GLY A 84 1.93 -2.79 12.02
CA GLY A 84 2.51 -2.05 13.14
C GLY A 84 2.88 -2.95 14.32
N VAL A 85 2.04 -3.91 14.69
CA VAL A 85 2.33 -4.88 15.77
C VAL A 85 3.46 -5.84 15.39
N ILE A 86 3.52 -6.31 14.14
CA ILE A 86 4.63 -7.12 13.62
C ILE A 86 5.93 -6.33 13.73
N THR A 87 5.91 -5.07 13.31
CA THR A 87 7.06 -4.17 13.37
C THR A 87 7.53 -3.94 14.82
N SER A 88 6.59 -3.69 15.74
CA SER A 88 6.87 -3.63 17.19
C SER A 88 7.49 -4.94 17.71
N SER A 89 6.93 -6.09 17.29
CA SER A 89 7.39 -7.41 17.74
C SER A 89 8.80 -7.74 17.23
N ILE A 90 9.12 -7.38 15.99
CA ILE A 90 10.48 -7.50 15.43
C ILE A 90 11.45 -6.62 16.21
N GLY A 91 11.06 -5.38 16.52
CA GLY A 91 11.86 -4.48 17.33
C GLY A 91 12.21 -5.08 18.69
N LEU A 92 11.19 -5.55 19.42
CA LEU A 92 11.38 -6.17 20.73
C LEU A 92 12.26 -7.43 20.66
N GLN A 93 12.11 -8.27 19.62
CA GLN A 93 12.98 -9.43 19.40
C GLN A 93 14.45 -9.03 19.15
N ARG A 94 14.68 -7.87 18.54
CA ARG A 94 16.02 -7.35 18.22
C ARG A 94 16.57 -6.38 19.27
N HIS A 95 15.86 -6.14 20.37
CA HIS A 95 16.17 -5.13 21.38
C HIS A 95 16.33 -3.70 20.79
N VAL A 96 15.53 -3.39 19.78
CA VAL A 96 15.48 -2.07 19.11
C VAL A 96 14.04 -1.56 19.17
N PRO A 97 13.78 -0.26 19.42
CA PRO A 97 12.40 0.22 19.41
C PRO A 97 11.73 -0.01 18.05
N GLY A 98 10.48 -0.50 18.04
CA GLY A 98 9.78 -0.83 16.80
C GLY A 98 9.66 0.33 15.82
N LEU A 99 9.59 1.58 16.31
CA LEU A 99 9.63 2.77 15.47
C LEU A 99 10.91 2.87 14.61
N PHE A 100 12.06 2.40 15.11
CA PHE A 100 13.28 2.35 14.28
C PHE A 100 13.20 1.25 13.22
N ILE A 101 12.50 0.14 13.50
CA ILE A 101 12.25 -0.89 12.49
C ILE A 101 11.34 -0.32 11.39
N PHE A 102 10.24 0.34 11.76
CA PHE A 102 9.39 1.05 10.81
C PHE A 102 10.20 2.08 10.00
N ALA A 103 10.98 2.94 10.67
CA ALA A 103 11.79 3.94 10.00
C ALA A 103 12.82 3.33 9.04
N SER A 104 13.41 2.19 9.38
CA SER A 104 14.36 1.50 8.51
C SER A 104 13.72 1.00 7.21
N VAL A 105 12.47 0.51 7.30
CA VAL A 105 11.70 0.06 6.13
C VAL A 105 11.16 1.26 5.35
N ALA A 106 10.66 2.29 6.03
CA ALA A 106 10.13 3.50 5.41
C ALA A 106 11.18 4.35 4.67
N ILE A 107 12.48 4.07 4.81
CA ILE A 107 13.52 4.67 3.96
C ILE A 107 13.59 3.98 2.59
N GLU A 108 12.98 2.81 2.42
CA GLU A 108 12.99 2.09 1.16
C GLU A 108 11.86 2.54 0.23
N PRO A 109 12.08 2.61 -1.10
CA PRO A 109 11.08 3.10 -2.04
C PRO A 109 9.85 2.19 -2.15
N HIS A 110 9.98 0.87 -1.95
CA HIS A 110 8.82 -0.04 -2.02
C HIS A 110 7.70 0.38 -1.06
N THR A 111 8.06 0.79 0.16
CA THR A 111 7.10 1.13 1.22
C THR A 111 6.18 2.27 0.78
N TRP A 112 6.72 3.31 0.14
CA TRP A 112 5.91 4.45 -0.29
C TRP A 112 4.96 4.09 -1.44
N ILE A 113 5.40 3.23 -2.36
CA ILE A 113 4.57 2.76 -3.47
C ILE A 113 3.45 1.85 -2.92
N GLU A 114 3.77 0.95 -2.00
CA GLU A 114 2.82 0.02 -1.40
C GLU A 114 1.75 0.76 -0.57
N LEU A 115 2.15 1.58 0.40
CA LEU A 115 1.21 2.34 1.23
C LEU A 115 0.30 3.22 0.38
N TYR A 116 0.83 3.85 -0.67
CA TYR A 116 0.00 4.65 -1.58
C TYR A 116 -1.05 3.79 -2.32
N SER A 117 -0.71 2.54 -2.65
CA SER A 117 -1.61 1.58 -3.30
C SER A 117 -2.79 1.21 -2.40
N TYR A 118 -2.54 0.94 -1.11
CA TYR A 118 -3.59 0.66 -0.12
C TYR A 118 -4.48 1.88 0.14
N ALA A 119 -3.88 3.06 0.28
CA ALA A 119 -4.62 4.31 0.37
C ALA A 119 -5.57 4.53 -0.83
N ILE A 120 -5.15 4.18 -2.05
CA ILE A 120 -6.01 4.24 -3.25
C ILE A 120 -7.14 3.20 -3.16
N ALA A 121 -6.83 1.94 -2.85
CA ALA A 121 -7.83 0.86 -2.76
C ALA A 121 -8.93 1.21 -1.75
N THR A 122 -8.53 1.60 -0.55
CA THR A 122 -9.44 2.01 0.52
C THR A 122 -10.23 3.27 0.19
N SER A 123 -9.60 4.26 -0.45
CA SER A 123 -10.30 5.47 -0.92
C SER A 123 -11.33 5.17 -1.99
N PHE A 124 -11.03 4.22 -2.88
CA PHE A 124 -11.98 3.73 -3.88
C PHE A 124 -13.18 3.09 -3.23
N SER A 125 -12.98 2.18 -2.27
CA SER A 125 -14.06 1.59 -1.48
C SER A 125 -14.94 2.65 -0.81
N LEU A 126 -14.37 3.65 -0.13
CA LEU A 126 -15.12 4.78 0.45
C LEU A 126 -15.89 5.60 -0.58
N TYR A 127 -15.27 5.88 -1.72
CA TYR A 127 -15.89 6.63 -2.80
C TYR A 127 -17.10 5.89 -3.37
N VAL A 128 -17.01 4.56 -3.55
CA VAL A 128 -18.14 3.72 -3.97
C VAL A 128 -19.25 3.74 -2.93
N ILE A 129 -18.95 3.62 -1.63
CA ILE A 129 -19.95 3.73 -0.55
C ILE A 129 -20.70 5.05 -0.63
N TYR A 130 -19.97 6.17 -0.73
CA TYR A 130 -20.55 7.51 -0.84
C TYR A 130 -21.53 7.62 -2.02
N LEU A 131 -21.14 7.09 -3.18
CA LEU A 131 -21.96 7.11 -4.39
C LEU A 131 -23.17 6.19 -4.30
N ALA A 132 -23.02 5.00 -3.75
CA ALA A 132 -24.13 4.05 -3.57
C ALA A 132 -25.24 4.63 -2.69
N ILE A 133 -24.88 5.42 -1.68
CA ILE A 133 -25.83 6.11 -0.79
C ILE A 133 -26.51 7.30 -1.49
N ARG A 134 -25.77 8.04 -2.34
CA ARG A 134 -26.24 9.33 -2.88
C ARG A 134 -26.85 9.29 -4.28
N ASN A 135 -26.44 8.38 -5.16
CA ASN A 135 -26.92 8.35 -6.54
C ASN A 135 -26.81 6.94 -7.16
N ARG A 136 -27.90 6.17 -7.14
CA ARG A 136 -27.93 4.80 -7.68
C ARG A 136 -27.70 4.73 -9.20
N ASN A 137 -28.06 5.77 -9.96
CA ASN A 137 -27.85 5.81 -11.42
C ASN A 137 -26.35 5.89 -11.79
N PHE A 138 -25.51 6.27 -10.82
CA PHE A 138 -24.08 6.37 -10.98
C PHE A 138 -23.35 5.01 -10.96
N LEU A 139 -23.98 3.98 -10.39
CA LEU A 139 -23.43 2.61 -10.35
C LEU A 139 -23.27 2.03 -11.77
N ARG A 140 -24.02 2.54 -12.75
CA ARG A 140 -23.96 2.06 -14.14
C ARG A 140 -22.63 2.33 -14.83
N ASN A 141 -21.92 3.41 -14.47
CA ASN A 141 -20.64 3.80 -15.06
C ASN A 141 -19.42 3.43 -14.18
N LEU A 142 -19.68 2.74 -13.05
CA LEU A 142 -18.64 2.38 -12.08
C LEU A 142 -17.78 1.20 -12.56
N GLY A 143 -18.28 0.34 -13.43
CA GLY A 143 -17.57 -0.85 -13.89
C GLY A 143 -16.21 -0.54 -14.53
N SER A 144 -16.18 0.34 -15.53
CA SER A 144 -14.92 0.72 -16.21
C SER A 144 -13.97 1.44 -15.26
N THR A 145 -14.48 2.33 -14.41
CA THR A 145 -13.67 3.05 -13.43
C THR A 145 -13.06 2.09 -12.40
N THR A 146 -13.82 1.11 -11.93
CA THR A 146 -13.36 0.08 -10.99
C THR A 146 -12.23 -0.73 -11.61
N VAL A 147 -12.39 -1.17 -12.86
CA VAL A 147 -11.34 -1.93 -13.58
C VAL A 147 -10.07 -1.10 -13.73
N TYR A 148 -10.17 0.17 -14.15
CA TYR A 148 -8.98 1.02 -14.30
C TYR A 148 -8.25 1.25 -12.97
N MET A 149 -8.99 1.50 -11.88
CA MET A 149 -8.43 1.71 -10.55
C MET A 149 -7.80 0.44 -9.99
N TYR A 150 -8.46 -0.71 -10.18
CA TYR A 150 -7.92 -2.00 -9.75
C TYR A 150 -6.66 -2.37 -10.53
N CYS A 151 -6.66 -2.23 -11.86
CA CYS A 151 -5.46 -2.44 -12.68
C CYS A 151 -4.31 -1.50 -12.31
N PHE A 152 -4.62 -0.26 -11.91
CA PHE A 152 -3.62 0.68 -11.42
C PHE A 152 -2.99 0.20 -10.12
N VAL A 153 -3.78 -0.19 -9.12
CA VAL A 153 -3.27 -0.74 -7.85
C VAL A 153 -2.48 -2.03 -8.06
N VAL A 154 -2.94 -2.93 -8.95
CA VAL A 154 -2.18 -4.13 -9.34
C VAL A 154 -0.79 -3.77 -9.88
N LEU A 155 -0.70 -2.74 -10.72
CA LEU A 155 0.57 -2.26 -11.27
C LEU A 155 1.47 -1.67 -10.19
N GLU A 156 0.92 -0.84 -9.29
CA GLU A 156 1.69 -0.25 -8.19
C GLU A 156 2.26 -1.32 -7.27
N LEU A 157 1.44 -2.30 -6.85
CA LEU A 157 1.87 -3.40 -5.98
C LEU A 157 2.88 -4.33 -6.66
N ALA A 158 2.76 -4.56 -7.97
CA ALA A 158 3.77 -5.30 -8.71
C ALA A 158 5.12 -4.56 -8.71
N LEU A 159 5.10 -3.24 -8.88
CA LEU A 159 6.33 -2.44 -8.82
C LEU A 159 6.91 -2.41 -7.40
N ALA A 160 6.08 -2.21 -6.38
CA ALA A 160 6.50 -2.26 -4.97
C ALA A 160 7.16 -3.61 -4.65
N ALA A 161 6.50 -4.73 -4.98
CA ALA A 161 7.03 -6.07 -4.74
C ALA A 161 8.35 -6.33 -5.47
N LEU A 162 8.54 -5.74 -6.66
CA LEU A 162 9.82 -5.83 -7.38
C LEU A 162 10.93 -5.08 -6.65
N PHE A 163 10.66 -3.85 -6.17
CA PHE A 163 11.62 -3.09 -5.36
C PHE A 163 11.97 -3.84 -4.07
N GLU A 164 10.97 -4.29 -3.33
CA GLU A 164 11.17 -5.02 -2.07
C GLU A 164 11.99 -6.31 -2.30
N SER A 165 11.70 -7.05 -3.38
CA SER A 165 12.47 -8.25 -3.73
C SER A 165 13.94 -7.95 -4.04
N VAL A 166 14.23 -6.80 -4.66
CA VAL A 166 15.60 -6.36 -4.94
C VAL A 166 16.31 -5.93 -3.66
N GLU A 167 15.61 -5.22 -2.78
CA GLU A 167 16.11 -4.76 -1.49
C GLU A 167 16.45 -5.94 -0.57
N ILE A 168 15.53 -6.90 -0.42
CA ILE A 168 15.76 -8.12 0.36
C ILE A 168 16.89 -8.94 -0.26
N PHE A 169 16.91 -9.13 -1.58
CA PHE A 169 18.02 -9.81 -2.27
C PHE A 169 19.35 -9.16 -1.91
N TRP A 170 19.42 -7.83 -1.94
CA TRP A 170 20.65 -7.12 -1.63
C TRP A 170 21.06 -7.30 -0.17
N GLN A 171 20.13 -7.10 0.77
CA GLN A 171 20.36 -7.26 2.21
C GLN A 171 20.89 -8.67 2.56
N LEU A 172 20.41 -9.71 1.87
CA LEU A 172 20.84 -11.10 2.08
C LEU A 172 22.22 -11.42 1.51
N ASN A 173 22.66 -10.74 0.44
CA ASN A 173 23.90 -11.07 -0.28
C ASN A 173 25.05 -10.09 0.02
N PHE A 174 24.76 -8.88 0.49
CA PHE A 174 25.75 -7.82 0.71
C PHE A 174 25.52 -7.15 2.07
N SER A 175 26.22 -7.62 3.11
CA SER A 175 26.10 -7.12 4.48
C SER A 175 27.41 -6.47 4.99
N PRO A 176 27.36 -5.23 5.53
CA PRO A 176 26.21 -4.33 5.59
C PRO A 176 25.85 -3.76 4.20
N PRO A 177 24.58 -3.43 3.93
CA PRO A 177 24.23 -2.74 2.69
C PRO A 177 24.99 -1.40 2.67
N PRO A 178 25.72 -1.08 1.59
CA PRO A 178 26.37 0.21 1.48
C PRO A 178 25.30 1.31 1.58
N LEU A 179 25.55 2.42 2.30
CA LEU A 179 24.69 3.61 2.23
C LEU A 179 24.44 4.06 0.77
N LEU A 180 25.38 3.73 -0.10
CA LEU A 180 25.31 3.94 -1.54
C LEU A 180 24.19 3.15 -2.21
N PHE A 181 23.83 1.95 -1.72
CA PHE A 181 22.73 1.15 -2.23
C PHE A 181 21.38 1.85 -2.02
N LEU A 182 21.13 2.37 -0.81
CA LEU A 182 19.93 3.15 -0.51
C LEU A 182 19.80 4.33 -1.48
N SER A 183 20.86 5.10 -1.69
CA SER A 183 20.85 6.22 -2.64
C SER A 183 20.62 5.79 -4.09
N VAL A 184 21.15 4.63 -4.50
CA VAL A 184 21.02 4.12 -5.88
C VAL A 184 19.62 3.60 -6.16
N ILE A 185 18.95 2.94 -5.21
CA ILE A 185 17.60 2.37 -5.44
C ILE A 185 16.50 3.45 -5.48
N TRP A 186 16.73 4.58 -4.82
CA TRP A 186 15.83 5.73 -4.89
C TRP A 186 15.76 6.38 -6.28
N VAL A 187 16.81 6.33 -7.10
CA VAL A 187 16.78 6.89 -8.46
C VAL A 187 15.72 6.21 -9.33
N PRO A 188 15.75 4.88 -9.55
CA PRO A 188 14.67 4.20 -10.26
C PRO A 188 13.35 4.27 -9.50
N GLY A 189 13.34 4.22 -8.16
CA GLY A 189 12.14 4.39 -7.34
C GLY A 189 11.41 5.71 -7.63
N ALA A 190 12.14 6.83 -7.63
CA ALA A 190 11.60 8.16 -7.91
C ALA A 190 11.04 8.27 -9.33
N ILE A 191 11.73 7.70 -10.33
CA ILE A 191 11.23 7.65 -11.71
C ILE A 191 9.90 6.90 -11.77
N VAL A 192 9.79 5.75 -11.10
CA VAL A 192 8.56 4.96 -11.02
C VAL A 192 7.44 5.74 -10.32
N MET A 193 7.71 6.37 -9.17
CA MET A 193 6.72 7.17 -8.46
C MET A 193 6.22 8.37 -9.29
N ILE A 194 7.11 9.04 -10.02
CA ILE A 194 6.72 10.13 -10.94
C ILE A 194 5.81 9.58 -12.04
N PHE A 195 6.19 8.47 -12.67
CA PHE A 195 5.38 7.81 -13.70
C PHE A 195 4.00 7.41 -13.19
N LEU A 196 3.93 6.74 -12.03
CA LEU A 196 2.68 6.35 -11.37
C LEU A 196 1.82 7.57 -11.02
N GLY A 197 2.42 8.63 -10.48
CA GLY A 197 1.72 9.88 -10.17
C GLY A 197 1.13 10.57 -11.40
N LEU A 198 1.85 10.56 -12.54
CA LEU A 198 1.33 11.08 -13.81
C LEU A 198 0.19 10.21 -14.36
N LEU A 199 0.33 8.89 -14.27
CA LEU A 199 -0.69 7.94 -14.69
C LEU A 199 -1.96 8.09 -13.83
N PHE A 200 -1.83 8.17 -12.51
CA PHE A 200 -2.92 8.40 -11.57
C PHE A 200 -3.66 9.71 -11.89
N ARG A 201 -2.94 10.81 -12.11
CA ARG A 201 -3.54 12.09 -12.53
C ARG A 201 -4.35 11.96 -13.82
N LYS A 202 -3.87 11.17 -14.79
CA LYS A 202 -4.60 10.91 -16.05
C LYS A 202 -5.90 10.12 -15.78
N ILE A 203 -5.85 9.10 -14.93
CA ILE A 203 -7.03 8.32 -14.52
C ILE A 203 -8.06 9.23 -13.83
N LEU A 204 -7.62 10.05 -12.86
CA LEU A 204 -8.49 11.00 -12.16
C LEU A 204 -9.17 12.01 -13.08
N ARG A 205 -8.45 12.53 -14.09
CA ARG A 205 -9.05 13.44 -15.08
C ARG A 205 -10.15 12.74 -15.88
N ASN A 206 -9.95 11.48 -16.27
CA ASN A 206 -10.95 10.70 -17.00
C ASN A 206 -12.17 10.39 -16.13
N MET A 207 -11.95 10.03 -14.86
CA MET A 207 -13.01 9.88 -13.86
C MET A 207 -13.83 11.16 -13.72
N ASN A 208 -13.18 12.31 -13.50
CA ASN A 208 -13.88 13.58 -13.33
C ASN A 208 -14.72 13.96 -14.56
N LYS A 209 -14.24 13.69 -15.78
CA LYS A 209 -15.00 13.93 -17.02
C LYS A 209 -16.24 13.05 -17.12
N LEU A 210 -16.11 11.75 -16.80
CA LEU A 210 -17.23 10.81 -16.76
C LEU A 210 -18.30 11.27 -15.75
N PHE A 211 -17.87 11.90 -14.66
CA PHE A 211 -18.77 12.29 -13.58
C PHE A 211 -19.36 13.70 -13.74
N SER A 212 -18.67 14.64 -14.38
CA SER A 212 -19.24 15.96 -14.70
C SER A 212 -20.34 15.89 -15.76
N GLY A 213 -20.30 14.88 -16.65
CA GLY A 213 -21.34 14.67 -17.67
C GLY A 213 -22.66 14.11 -17.15
N ILE A 214 -22.73 13.67 -15.89
CA ILE A 214 -23.94 13.10 -15.25
C ILE A 214 -24.69 14.17 -14.43
N SER A 215 -24.04 15.31 -14.14
CA SER A 215 -24.62 16.43 -13.39
C SER A 215 -25.29 17.52 -14.27
N ALA A 216 -25.36 17.29 -15.58
CA ALA A 216 -26.12 18.10 -16.54
C ALA A 216 -27.36 17.33 -16.97
#